data_AF-A0A9K3KV81-F1
#
_entry.id   AF-A0A9K3KV81-F1
#
_cell.length_a   1.000
_cell.length_b   1.000
_cell.length_c   1.000
_cell.angle_alpha   90.00
_cell.angle_beta   90.00
_cell.angle_gamma   90.00
#
_symmetry.space_group_name_H-M   'P 1'
#
loop_
_entity.id
_entity.type
_entity.pdbx_description
1 polymer ?
#
loop_
_entity_poly.entity_id
_entity_poly.type
_entity_poly.pdbx_seq_one_letter_code
_entity_poly.pdbx_strand_id
1 'polypeptide(L)'
;MIAAADSTPQQEPIDQQQIPLIDLGPWFTEKPIQSQTNSNIQQERSSLELNKEQLEVVEKVHQACRQVGFFLIQNHGFDQSVLNDTWKASQEFFAMSTEEKMLHKTNNEVEYPYGYEQSESLAKGKQLDRASDQRILLDDAVTSDSDNNNHTDALLMMGKDLKETFSIGPNNPRSGMPPRSILL
;
A
#
# COMPACT_ATOMS: atom_id res chain seq x y z
N MET A 1 -37.82 -10.70 44.64
CA MET A 1 -36.56 -11.40 44.34
C MET A 1 -36.53 -11.72 42.85
N ILE A 2 -35.90 -10.87 42.04
CA ILE A 2 -35.41 -11.25 40.70
C ILE A 2 -34.12 -10.46 40.52
N ALA A 3 -32.98 -11.14 40.62
CA ALA A 3 -31.67 -10.56 40.36
C ALA A 3 -31.48 -10.47 38.84
N ALA A 4 -31.21 -9.28 38.33
CA ALA A 4 -30.77 -9.11 36.95
C ALA A 4 -29.35 -9.65 36.84
N ALA A 5 -29.17 -10.69 36.03
CA ALA A 5 -27.85 -11.18 35.66
C ALA A 5 -27.18 -10.13 34.77
N ASP A 6 -26.16 -9.47 35.32
CA ASP A 6 -25.25 -8.61 34.59
C ASP A 6 -24.35 -9.49 33.72
N SER A 7 -24.76 -9.71 32.47
CA SER A 7 -23.96 -10.39 31.46
C SER A 7 -23.13 -9.37 30.69
N THR A 8 -22.10 -8.84 31.34
CA THR A 8 -21.03 -8.11 30.66
C THR A 8 -20.26 -9.13 29.78
N PRO A 9 -20.11 -8.90 28.46
CA PRO A 9 -19.34 -9.80 27.59
C PRO A 9 -17.88 -9.85 28.07
N GLN A 10 -17.42 -11.02 28.51
CA GLN A 10 -16.00 -11.23 28.75
C GLN A 10 -15.29 -11.18 27.39
N GLN A 11 -14.48 -10.15 27.21
CA GLN A 11 -13.64 -9.98 26.03
C GLN A 11 -12.54 -11.03 26.12
N GLU A 12 -12.59 -12.03 25.23
CA GLU A 12 -11.56 -13.06 25.07
C GLU A 12 -10.18 -12.38 24.94
N PRO A 13 -9.13 -12.90 25.61
CA PRO A 13 -7.81 -12.30 25.55
C PRO A 13 -7.35 -12.27 24.09
N ILE A 14 -7.10 -11.07 23.58
CA ILE A 14 -6.52 -10.86 22.26
C ILE A 14 -5.13 -11.50 22.31
N ASP A 15 -4.97 -12.66 21.67
CA ASP A 15 -3.67 -13.28 21.46
C ASP A 15 -2.83 -12.27 20.67
N GLN A 16 -1.91 -11.59 21.38
CA GLN A 16 -1.04 -10.57 20.79
C GLN A 16 0.03 -11.27 19.95
N GLN A 17 -0.38 -11.81 18.81
CA GLN A 17 0.54 -12.36 17.83
C GLN A 17 1.43 -11.22 17.33
N GLN A 18 2.67 -11.16 17.83
CA GLN A 18 3.63 -10.13 17.48
C GLN A 18 4.05 -10.28 16.01
N ILE A 19 3.95 -9.18 15.24
CA ILE A 19 4.38 -9.16 13.83
C ILE A 19 5.90 -9.37 13.78
N PRO A 20 6.41 -10.37 13.05
CA PRO A 20 7.85 -10.62 12.98
C PRO A 20 8.60 -9.44 12.36
N LEU A 21 9.69 -9.01 13.01
CA LEU A 21 10.67 -8.06 12.46
C LEU A 21 11.91 -8.82 12.02
N ILE A 22 12.20 -8.82 10.72
CA ILE A 22 13.26 -9.60 10.09
C ILE A 22 14.41 -8.70 9.65
N ASP A 23 15.63 -9.08 10.04
CA ASP A 23 16.85 -8.36 9.70
C ASP A 23 17.48 -8.91 8.43
N LEU A 24 17.57 -8.10 7.37
CA LEU A 24 18.22 -8.49 6.11
C LEU A 24 19.71 -8.10 6.04
N GLY A 25 20.27 -7.53 7.10
CA GLY A 25 21.68 -7.14 7.19
C GLY A 25 22.67 -8.21 6.69
N PRO A 26 22.48 -9.51 6.95
CA PRO A 26 23.39 -10.56 6.46
C PRO A 26 23.56 -10.65 4.93
N TRP A 27 22.75 -9.97 4.11
CA TRP A 27 22.95 -9.85 2.65
C TRP A 27 23.78 -8.64 2.24
N PHE A 28 23.87 -7.62 3.09
CA PHE A 28 24.47 -6.33 2.77
C PHE A 28 25.78 -6.07 3.53
N THR A 29 26.10 -6.88 4.53
CA THR A 29 27.41 -6.84 5.19
C THR A 29 28.47 -7.38 4.24
N GLU A 30 29.35 -6.50 3.73
CA GLU A 30 30.56 -6.94 3.05
C GLU A 30 31.38 -7.80 4.01
N LYS A 31 31.74 -9.03 3.60
CA LYS A 31 32.76 -9.78 4.32
C LYS A 31 34.05 -8.95 4.23
N PRO A 32 34.82 -8.78 5.33
CA PRO A 32 36.13 -8.18 5.23
C PRO A 32 36.93 -8.95 4.18
N ILE A 33 37.32 -8.26 3.12
CA ILE A 33 38.28 -8.78 2.14
C ILE A 33 39.51 -9.15 2.96
N GLN A 34 39.71 -10.44 3.21
CA GLN A 34 41.01 -10.92 3.62
C GLN A 34 41.90 -10.59 2.44
N SER A 35 42.80 -9.62 2.63
CA SER A 35 43.76 -9.18 1.64
C SER A 35 44.59 -10.37 1.16
N GLN A 36 44.12 -11.02 0.11
CA GLN A 36 44.91 -11.86 -0.77
C GLN A 36 44.89 -11.16 -2.12
N THR A 37 45.86 -10.27 -2.31
CA THR A 37 46.39 -9.98 -3.63
C THR A 37 46.73 -11.31 -4.27
N ASN A 38 45.93 -11.77 -5.23
CA ASN A 38 46.40 -12.50 -6.40
C ASN A 38 45.35 -12.37 -7.50
N SER A 39 45.78 -11.69 -8.56
CA SER A 39 45.08 -11.55 -9.83
C SER A 39 44.76 -12.93 -10.42
N ASN A 40 43.49 -13.32 -10.39
CA ASN A 40 42.88 -14.22 -11.37
C ASN A 40 41.40 -13.89 -11.49
N ILE A 41 41.06 -13.19 -12.58
CA ILE A 41 39.70 -12.91 -13.04
C ILE A 41 39.12 -14.24 -13.50
N GLN A 42 38.51 -15.02 -12.59
CA GLN A 42 37.70 -16.19 -12.92
C GLN A 42 37.01 -16.81 -11.68
N GLN A 43 36.38 -16.03 -10.80
CA GLN A 43 35.61 -16.63 -9.70
C GLN A 43 34.51 -15.72 -9.13
N GLU A 44 33.46 -15.38 -9.89
CA GLU A 44 32.27 -14.71 -9.30
C GLU A 44 30.94 -15.30 -9.77
N ARG A 45 30.84 -16.62 -9.70
CA ARG A 45 29.58 -17.30 -9.38
C ARG A 45 29.87 -18.38 -8.35
N SER A 46 30.31 -17.95 -7.17
CA SER A 46 30.39 -18.86 -6.02
C SER A 46 29.00 -19.41 -5.77
N SER A 47 28.87 -20.71 -5.97
CA SER A 47 27.71 -21.53 -5.67
C SER A 47 27.05 -21.09 -4.36
N LEU A 48 25.74 -20.82 -4.46
CA LEU A 48 24.62 -20.78 -3.51
C LEU A 48 24.81 -21.27 -2.04
N GLU A 49 25.95 -21.11 -1.42
CA GLU A 49 26.15 -21.44 0.00
C GLU A 49 25.81 -20.21 0.83
N LEU A 50 24.56 -20.18 1.29
CA LEU A 50 24.14 -19.24 2.32
C LEU A 50 24.92 -19.53 3.59
N ASN A 51 25.41 -18.47 4.24
CA ASN A 51 26.01 -18.61 5.54
C ASN A 51 24.93 -18.88 6.62
N LYS A 52 25.36 -19.21 7.84
CA LYS A 52 24.44 -19.53 8.93
C LYS A 52 23.42 -18.41 9.21
N GLU A 53 23.85 -17.15 9.21
CA GLU A 53 22.98 -16.00 9.48
C GLU A 53 21.94 -15.81 8.37
N GLN A 54 22.35 -15.99 7.11
CA GLN A 54 21.44 -15.94 5.96
C GLN A 54 20.41 -17.08 6.01
N LEU A 55 20.82 -18.29 6.38
CA LEU A 55 19.91 -19.43 6.57
C LEU A 55 18.88 -19.16 7.68
N GLU A 56 19.30 -18.56 8.79
CA GLU A 56 18.38 -18.18 9.87
C GLU A 56 17.34 -17.15 9.41
N VAL A 57 17.73 -16.19 8.58
CA VAL A 57 16.79 -15.22 8.01
C VAL A 57 15.82 -15.87 7.04
N VAL A 58 16.28 -16.79 6.18
CA VAL A 58 15.41 -17.57 5.29
C VAL A 58 14.35 -18.33 6.10
N GLU A 59 14.74 -18.97 7.19
CA GLU A 59 13.80 -19.68 8.06
C GLU A 59 12.79 -18.73 8.72
N LYS A 60 13.22 -17.56 9.19
CA LYS A 60 12.31 -16.54 9.75
C LYS A 60 11.28 -16.06 8.73
N VAL A 61 11.70 -15.79 7.49
CA VAL A 61 10.80 -15.39 6.40
C VAL A 61 9.81 -16.52 6.10
N HIS A 62 10.30 -17.76 6.01
CA HIS A 62 9.47 -18.94 5.79
C HIS A 62 8.39 -19.09 6.87
N GLN A 63 8.75 -18.98 8.15
CA GLN A 63 7.79 -19.08 9.24
C GLN A 63 6.80 -17.90 9.26
N ALA A 64 7.27 -16.68 9.03
CA ALA A 64 6.41 -15.50 8.97
C ALA A 64 5.32 -15.65 7.88
N CYS A 65 5.69 -16.11 6.69
CA CYS A 65 4.75 -16.37 5.60
C CYS A 65 3.73 -17.46 5.94
N ARG A 66 4.11 -18.51 6.68
CA ARG A 66 3.20 -19.63 7.02
C ARG A 66 2.29 -19.36 8.21
N GLN A 67 2.75 -18.57 9.17
CA GLN A 67 2.05 -18.36 10.45
C GLN A 67 1.30 -17.03 10.53
N VAL A 68 1.87 -15.96 9.94
CA VAL A 68 1.35 -14.59 10.05
C VAL A 68 0.84 -14.08 8.69
N GLY A 69 1.54 -14.42 7.61
CA GLY A 69 1.24 -13.96 6.25
C GLY A 69 1.90 -12.63 5.87
N PHE A 70 2.49 -11.91 6.83
CA PHE A 70 3.25 -10.68 6.62
C PHE A 70 4.30 -10.48 7.72
N PHE A 71 5.29 -9.63 7.46
CA PHE A 71 6.39 -9.31 8.38
C PHE A 71 6.96 -7.92 8.08
N LEU A 72 7.67 -7.36 9.05
CA LEU A 72 8.45 -6.13 8.91
C LEU A 72 9.90 -6.48 8.56
N ILE A 73 10.56 -5.59 7.83
CA ILE A 73 11.97 -5.74 7.45
C ILE A 73 12.78 -4.58 8.04
N GLN A 74 13.96 -4.88 8.57
CA GLN A 74 15.01 -3.90 8.88
C GLN A 74 16.30 -4.22 8.12
N ASN A 75 17.20 -3.23 8.02
CA ASN A 75 18.49 -3.34 7.35
C ASN A 75 18.36 -3.91 5.91
N HIS A 76 17.36 -3.43 5.18
CA HIS A 76 17.05 -3.83 3.79
C HIS A 76 18.08 -3.34 2.75
N GLY A 77 19.13 -2.63 3.17
CA GLY A 77 20.21 -2.18 2.28
C GLY A 77 19.85 -1.02 1.34
N PHE A 78 18.72 -0.33 1.55
CA PHE A 78 18.40 0.87 0.78
C PHE A 78 19.10 2.07 1.42
N ASP A 79 19.70 2.91 0.58
CA ASP A 79 20.22 4.20 1.01
C ASP A 79 19.08 5.07 1.55
N GLN A 80 19.31 5.71 2.69
CA GLN A 80 18.34 6.59 3.33
C GLN A 80 17.93 7.77 2.42
N SER A 81 18.84 8.25 1.56
CA SER A 81 18.54 9.28 0.57
C SER A 81 17.44 8.85 -0.40
N VAL A 82 17.49 7.63 -0.91
CA VAL A 82 16.48 7.07 -1.82
C VAL A 82 15.11 6.99 -1.14
N LEU A 83 15.06 6.58 0.13
CA LEU A 83 13.81 6.54 0.90
C LEU A 83 13.23 7.95 1.10
N ASN A 84 14.09 8.91 1.47
CA ASN A 84 13.68 10.30 1.70
C ASN A 84 13.15 10.94 0.41
N ASP A 85 13.86 10.76 -0.71
CA ASP A 85 13.45 11.28 -2.01
C ASP A 85 12.12 10.67 -2.47
N THR A 86 11.93 9.37 -2.25
CA THR A 86 10.67 8.69 -2.57
C THR A 86 9.51 9.24 -1.73
N TRP A 87 9.71 9.43 -0.43
CA TRP A 87 8.68 9.98 0.46
C TRP A 87 8.38 11.44 0.15
N LYS A 88 9.39 12.22 -0.22
CA LYS A 88 9.23 13.61 -0.67
C LYS A 88 8.42 13.67 -1.96
N ALA A 89 8.79 12.90 -2.99
CA ALA A 89 8.07 12.86 -4.26
C ALA A 89 6.60 12.43 -4.09
N SER A 90 6.33 11.45 -3.21
CA SER A 90 4.98 11.03 -2.87
C SER A 90 4.15 12.19 -2.29
N GLN A 91 4.68 12.87 -1.27
CA GLN A 91 4.00 14.02 -0.64
C GLN A 91 3.77 15.16 -1.64
N GLU A 92 4.78 15.49 -2.46
CA GLU A 92 4.67 16.53 -3.48
C GLU A 92 3.57 16.21 -4.50
N PHE A 93 3.47 14.97 -4.96
CA PHE A 93 2.42 14.53 -5.88
C PHE A 93 1.03 14.61 -5.25
N PHE A 94 0.84 14.04 -4.05
CA PHE A 94 -0.49 14.00 -3.44
C PHE A 94 -0.98 15.36 -2.92
N ALA A 95 -0.06 16.32 -2.73
CA ALA A 95 -0.37 17.72 -2.41
C ALA A 95 -0.84 18.54 -3.63
N MET A 96 -0.71 18.03 -4.85
CA MET A 96 -1.26 18.67 -6.06
C MET A 96 -2.79 18.71 -6.01
N SER A 97 -3.39 19.59 -6.83
CA SER A 97 -4.84 19.66 -6.97
C SER A 97 -5.41 18.34 -7.51
N THR A 98 -6.68 18.05 -7.19
CA THR A 98 -7.36 16.86 -7.72
C THR A 98 -7.36 16.87 -9.25
N GLU A 99 -7.53 18.04 -9.86
CA GLU A 99 -7.49 18.22 -11.32
C GLU A 99 -6.15 17.80 -11.91
N GLU A 100 -5.03 18.20 -11.30
CA GLU A 100 -3.69 17.81 -11.73
C GLU A 100 -3.45 16.31 -11.55
N LYS A 101 -3.86 15.73 -10.41
CA LYS A 101 -3.72 14.28 -10.16
C LYS A 101 -4.53 13.44 -11.15
N MET A 102 -5.73 13.90 -11.49
CA MET A 102 -6.62 13.23 -12.45
C MET A 102 -6.05 13.17 -13.88
N LEU A 103 -5.13 14.05 -14.25
CA LEU A 103 -4.39 13.95 -15.54
C LEU A 103 -3.56 12.67 -15.63
N HIS A 104 -3.27 12.04 -14.49
CA HIS A 104 -2.50 10.82 -14.43
C HIS A 104 -3.37 9.55 -14.23
N LYS A 105 -4.69 9.65 -14.35
CA LYS A 105 -5.57 8.49 -14.33
C LYS A 105 -5.53 7.77 -15.68
N THR A 106 -5.46 6.45 -15.66
CA THR A 106 -5.55 5.66 -16.89
C THR A 106 -6.95 5.73 -17.50
N ASN A 107 -7.02 5.88 -18.82
CA ASN A 107 -8.27 5.84 -19.57
C ASN A 107 -8.77 4.40 -19.82
N ASN A 108 -7.89 3.40 -19.66
CA ASN A 108 -8.20 1.99 -19.90
C ASN A 108 -7.38 1.09 -18.97
N GLU A 109 -7.93 0.77 -17.80
CA GLU A 109 -7.27 -0.08 -16.79
C GLU A 109 -6.93 -1.49 -17.30
N VAL A 110 -7.67 -2.02 -18.30
CA VAL A 110 -7.43 -3.35 -18.86
C VAL A 110 -6.14 -3.37 -19.69
N GLU A 111 -5.88 -2.29 -20.42
CA GLU A 111 -4.68 -2.14 -21.26
C GLU A 111 -3.49 -1.57 -20.48
N TYR A 112 -3.76 -0.64 -19.56
CA TYR A 112 -2.76 0.04 -18.78
C TYR A 112 -3.23 0.23 -17.32
N PRO A 113 -2.92 -0.71 -16.40
CA PRO A 113 -3.44 -0.72 -15.03
C PRO A 113 -2.65 0.19 -14.07
N TYR A 114 -1.96 1.21 -14.58
CA TYR A 114 -1.10 2.10 -13.80
C TYR A 114 -1.58 3.55 -13.93
N GLY A 115 -1.27 4.36 -12.93
CA GLY A 115 -1.72 5.75 -12.84
C GLY A 115 -2.32 6.09 -11.47
N TYR A 116 -2.93 7.26 -11.40
CA TYR A 116 -3.65 7.76 -10.25
C TYR A 116 -5.06 7.12 -10.15
N GLU A 117 -5.44 6.77 -8.93
CA GLU A 117 -6.78 6.26 -8.60
C GLU A 117 -7.24 6.83 -7.24
N GLN A 118 -8.52 7.19 -7.14
CA GLN A 118 -9.13 7.75 -5.94
C GLN A 118 -10.47 7.08 -5.60
N SER A 119 -10.62 5.79 -5.92
CA SER A 119 -11.83 5.01 -5.64
C SER A 119 -11.59 3.86 -4.68
N GLU A 120 -12.62 3.57 -3.88
CA GLU A 120 -12.63 2.40 -3.00
C GLU A 120 -13.33 1.23 -3.69
N SER A 121 -12.56 0.25 -4.17
CA SER A 121 -13.14 -1.02 -4.64
C SER A 121 -13.16 -2.04 -3.50
N LEU A 122 -14.11 -1.89 -2.57
CA LEU A 122 -14.34 -2.88 -1.52
C LEU A 122 -15.27 -3.99 -2.04
N ALA A 123 -14.88 -5.26 -1.86
CA ALA A 123 -15.71 -6.42 -2.23
C ALA A 123 -17.11 -6.44 -1.57
N LYS A 124 -17.34 -5.63 -0.53
CA LYS A 124 -18.64 -5.42 0.14
C LYS A 124 -19.20 -3.98 0.01
N GLY A 125 -18.46 -3.04 -0.57
CA GLY A 125 -18.84 -1.61 -0.66
C GLY A 125 -19.87 -1.31 -1.76
N LYS A 126 -19.85 -2.07 -2.86
CA LYS A 126 -20.77 -1.88 -4.01
C LYS A 126 -22.28 -1.88 -3.68
N GLN A 127 -22.66 -2.40 -2.51
CA GLN A 127 -24.06 -2.48 -2.09
C GLN A 127 -24.54 -1.24 -1.32
N LEU A 128 -23.63 -0.44 -0.75
CA LEU A 128 -23.96 0.78 -0.02
C LEU A 128 -24.04 2.00 -0.94
N ASP A 129 -23.18 2.07 -1.96
CA ASP A 129 -23.11 3.23 -2.88
C ASP A 129 -24.42 3.41 -3.68
N ARG A 130 -25.06 2.31 -4.08
CA ARG A 130 -26.36 2.35 -4.78
C ARG A 130 -27.53 2.79 -3.91
N ALA A 131 -27.42 2.64 -2.59
CA ALA A 131 -28.47 3.03 -1.65
C ALA A 131 -28.39 4.52 -1.30
N SER A 132 -27.21 5.13 -1.32
CA SER A 132 -27.03 6.59 -1.21
C SER A 132 -27.53 7.32 -2.45
N ASP A 133 -27.28 6.79 -3.66
CA ASP A 133 -27.76 7.39 -4.91
C ASP A 133 -29.30 7.35 -5.03
N GLN A 134 -29.96 6.31 -4.53
CA GLN A 134 -31.43 6.20 -4.58
C GLN A 134 -32.13 7.04 -3.50
N ARG A 135 -31.48 7.41 -2.40
CA ARG A 135 -32.09 8.29 -1.39
C ARG A 135 -32.08 9.75 -1.81
N ILE A 136 -31.14 10.18 -2.65
CA ILE A 136 -31.09 11.57 -3.15
C ILE A 136 -32.22 11.82 -4.17
N LEU A 137 -32.68 10.81 -4.91
CA LEU A 137 -33.71 10.98 -5.95
C LEU A 137 -35.16 10.85 -5.46
N LEU A 138 -35.39 10.59 -4.17
CA LEU A 138 -36.75 10.36 -3.63
C LEU A 138 -37.26 11.50 -2.74
N ASP A 139 -36.42 12.45 -2.33
CA ASP A 139 -36.81 13.55 -1.44
C ASP A 139 -37.14 14.87 -2.17
N ASP A 140 -36.99 14.93 -3.51
CA ASP A 140 -37.25 16.15 -4.33
C ASP A 140 -38.73 16.38 -4.67
N ALA A 141 -39.65 15.58 -4.14
CA ALA A 141 -41.09 15.83 -4.28
C ALA A 141 -41.69 16.16 -2.91
N VAL A 142 -41.88 17.47 -2.67
CA VAL A 142 -42.77 18.13 -1.67
C VAL A 142 -42.03 18.98 -0.62
N THR A 143 -41.71 20.24 -0.94
CA THR A 143 -42.46 21.44 -0.52
C THR A 143 -41.70 22.71 -0.91
N SER A 144 -42.44 23.68 -1.42
CA SER A 144 -42.06 25.07 -1.54
C SER A 144 -41.73 25.66 -0.16
N ASP A 145 -40.54 26.24 -0.01
CA ASP A 145 -40.41 27.63 0.44
C ASP A 145 -38.97 28.14 0.29
N SER A 146 -38.87 29.44 0.05
CA SER A 146 -37.61 30.18 -0.03
C SER A 146 -36.75 29.91 1.20
N ASP A 147 -35.48 29.59 1.00
CA ASP A 147 -34.41 30.50 1.42
C ASP A 147 -33.06 30.12 0.82
N ASN A 148 -32.34 31.17 0.48
CA ASN A 148 -31.18 31.22 -0.39
C ASN A 148 -29.90 30.90 0.40
N ASN A 149 -28.92 30.30 -0.31
CA ASN A 149 -27.52 30.06 0.08
C ASN A 149 -27.26 28.90 1.05
N ASN A 150 -26.93 27.72 0.51
CA ASN A 150 -25.85 26.81 0.98
C ASN A 150 -25.81 25.46 0.23
N HIS A 151 -26.11 25.43 -1.08
CA HIS A 151 -26.14 24.16 -1.81
C HIS A 151 -24.76 23.63 -2.25
N THR A 152 -23.70 24.44 -2.12
CA THR A 152 -22.33 24.07 -2.51
C THR A 152 -21.60 23.20 -1.48
N ASP A 153 -22.04 23.19 -0.22
CA ASP A 153 -21.33 22.49 0.85
C ASP A 153 -21.59 20.98 0.88
N ALA A 154 -22.73 20.51 0.36
CA ALA A 154 -23.06 19.08 0.35
C ALA A 154 -22.19 18.29 -0.64
N LEU A 155 -21.87 18.87 -1.80
CA LEU A 155 -20.98 18.26 -2.80
C LEU A 155 -19.51 18.30 -2.35
N LEU A 156 -19.13 19.34 -1.60
CA LEU A 156 -17.78 19.49 -1.04
C LEU A 156 -17.47 18.48 0.09
N MET A 157 -18.51 17.94 0.74
CA MET A 157 -18.37 16.95 1.82
C MET A 157 -18.25 15.50 1.31
N MET A 158 -18.52 15.23 0.03
CA MET A 158 -18.39 13.88 -0.56
C MET A 158 -16.95 13.50 -0.96
N GLY A 159 -16.01 14.45 -0.96
CA GLY A 159 -14.61 14.23 -1.37
C GLY A 159 -13.58 14.26 -0.23
N LYS A 160 -14.01 14.24 1.03
CA LYS A 160 -13.13 14.73 2.12
C LYS A 160 -12.05 13.77 2.60
N ASP A 161 -12.12 12.49 2.28
CA ASP A 161 -11.09 11.51 2.61
C ASP A 161 -11.25 10.21 1.80
N LEU A 162 -11.16 10.32 0.47
CA LEU A 162 -11.10 9.13 -0.38
C LEU A 162 -9.67 8.60 -0.38
N LYS A 163 -9.51 7.27 -0.37
CA LYS A 163 -8.20 6.66 -0.52
C LYS A 163 -7.65 6.95 -1.91
N GLU A 164 -6.49 7.59 -1.93
CA GLU A 164 -5.75 7.85 -3.15
C GLU A 164 -4.59 6.86 -3.28
N THR A 165 -4.33 6.44 -4.52
CA THR A 165 -3.17 5.61 -4.85
C THR A 165 -2.57 6.05 -6.16
N PHE A 166 -1.27 5.77 -6.33
CA PHE A 166 -0.58 6.00 -7.58
C PHE A 166 0.30 4.80 -7.89
N SER A 167 0.12 4.20 -9.06
CA SER A 167 0.91 3.04 -9.49
C SER A 167 1.73 3.39 -10.72
N ILE A 168 2.98 2.95 -10.75
CA ILE A 168 3.91 3.16 -11.87
C ILE A 168 4.21 1.83 -12.53
N GLY A 169 4.11 1.79 -13.86
CA GLY A 169 4.49 0.60 -14.63
C GLY A 169 5.96 0.20 -14.43
N PRO A 170 6.33 -1.05 -14.76
CA PRO A 170 7.71 -1.50 -14.70
C PRO A 170 8.60 -0.74 -15.68
N ASN A 171 9.85 -0.49 -15.27
CA ASN A 171 10.88 0.04 -16.16
C ASN A 171 11.38 -1.02 -17.17
N ASN A 172 11.24 -2.32 -16.82
CA ASN A 172 11.73 -3.40 -17.64
C ASN A 172 10.67 -3.84 -18.67
N PRO A 173 10.96 -3.74 -20.00
CA PRO A 173 10.04 -4.19 -21.04
C PRO A 173 9.84 -5.71 -21.07
N ARG A 174 10.66 -6.50 -20.37
CA ARG A 174 10.53 -7.96 -20.25
C ARG A 174 9.65 -8.41 -19.07
N SER A 175 9.02 -7.48 -18.37
CA SER A 175 8.13 -7.80 -17.24
C SER A 175 6.85 -8.53 -17.67
N GLY A 176 6.52 -8.55 -18.97
CA GLY A 176 5.24 -9.05 -19.46
C GLY A 176 4.07 -8.10 -19.19
N MET A 177 4.36 -6.94 -18.62
CA MET A 177 3.39 -5.88 -18.31
C MET A 177 3.68 -4.64 -19.16
N PRO A 178 2.69 -3.75 -19.36
CA PRO A 178 2.89 -2.50 -20.07
C PRO A 178 4.01 -1.65 -19.42
N PRO A 179 4.97 -1.11 -20.20
CA PRO A 179 6.07 -0.32 -19.66
C PRO A 179 5.57 1.03 -19.10
N ARG A 180 6.41 1.75 -18.36
CA ARG A 180 6.10 3.14 -17.94
C ARG A 180 5.70 3.99 -19.15
N SER A 181 4.50 4.55 -19.12
CA SER A 181 4.04 5.55 -20.08
C SER A 181 4.30 6.93 -19.52
N ILE A 182 4.83 7.82 -20.37
CA ILE A 182 4.94 9.26 -20.09
C ILE A 182 3.72 10.03 -20.64
N LEU A 183 2.84 9.35 -21.37
CA LEU A 183 1.59 9.87 -21.92
C LEU A 183 0.45 9.08 -21.25
N LEU A 184 -0.23 9.71 -20.30
CA LEU A 184 -1.46 9.19 -19.69
C LEU A 184 -2.67 9.79 -20.42
#